data_AF-A0A7G8FMJ9-F1
#
_entry.id   AF-A0A7G8FMJ9-F1
#
_cell.length_a   1.000
_cell.length_b   1.000
_cell.length_c   1.000
_cell.angle_alpha   90.00
_cell.angle_beta   90.00
_cell.angle_gamma   90.00
#
_symmetry.space_group_name_H-M   'P 1'
#
loop_
_entity.id
_entity.type
_entity.pdbx_description
1 polymer ?
#
loop_
_entity_poly.entity_id
_entity_poly.type
_entity_poly.pdbx_seq_one_letter_code
_entity_poly.pdbx_strand_id
1 'polypeptide(L)'
;MNRSGGNRSTVGLPGTGLSWSVEHEASAARGLPNSRRLKPGQLELLKQQCLQILHQELFAPGNDAHRLWSEGLISRLLADPRMGGRNAGLLALIETPEAMAAYIQRARSQDDVKRRSQRCIEAAELAARWLNR
;
A
#
# COMPACT_ATOMS: atom_id res chain seq x y z
N MET A 1 15.62 2.54 36.48
CA MET A 1 14.75 3.06 35.39
C MET A 1 14.10 1.89 34.65
N ASN A 2 12.79 1.72 34.79
CA ASN A 2 12.02 0.74 34.01
C ASN A 2 12.00 1.15 32.54
N ARG A 3 12.51 0.30 31.63
CA ARG A 3 12.25 0.42 30.19
C ARG A 3 11.40 -0.77 29.77
N SER A 4 10.12 -0.49 29.58
CA SER A 4 9.07 -1.40 29.16
C SER A 4 9.42 -2.05 27.82
N GLY A 5 9.37 -3.38 27.75
CA GLY A 5 9.46 -4.13 26.50
C GLY A 5 8.21 -3.87 25.65
N GLY A 6 8.38 -3.20 24.51
CA GLY A 6 7.31 -2.96 23.55
C GLY A 6 6.99 -4.23 22.76
N ASN A 7 5.70 -4.51 22.58
CA ASN A 7 5.19 -5.68 21.85
C ASN A 7 5.73 -5.73 20.42
N ARG A 8 6.51 -6.77 20.13
CA ARG A 8 6.97 -7.12 18.79
C ARG A 8 5.82 -7.84 18.07
N SER A 9 5.01 -7.10 17.31
CA SER A 9 3.92 -7.70 16.53
C SER A 9 4.49 -8.28 15.25
N THR A 10 4.94 -9.54 15.31
CA THR A 10 5.31 -10.33 14.14
C THR A 10 4.01 -10.79 13.46
N VAL A 11 3.58 -10.10 12.42
CA VAL A 11 2.56 -10.64 11.51
C VAL A 11 3.29 -11.55 10.51
N GLY A 12 3.42 -12.81 10.88
CA GLY A 12 3.89 -13.86 9.96
C GLY A 12 2.70 -14.46 9.22
N LEU A 13 2.66 -14.33 7.89
CA LEU A 13 1.77 -15.12 7.04
C LEU A 13 2.32 -16.56 6.97
N PRO A 14 1.59 -17.58 7.45
CA PRO A 14 2.03 -18.97 7.32
C PRO A 14 2.12 -19.36 5.84
N GLY A 15 3.27 -19.87 5.41
CA GLY A 15 3.44 -20.51 4.10
C GLY A 15 4.25 -19.75 3.04
N THR A 16 4.70 -18.51 3.27
CA THR A 16 5.41 -17.71 2.24
C THR A 16 6.91 -17.52 2.47
N GLY A 17 7.44 -17.92 3.64
CA GLY A 17 8.85 -17.70 3.98
C GLY A 17 9.26 -16.22 4.11
N LEU A 18 8.32 -15.29 4.01
CA LEU A 18 8.56 -13.85 4.07
C LEU A 18 8.21 -13.33 5.48
N SER A 19 9.22 -13.24 6.32
CA SER A 19 9.12 -12.53 7.61
C SER A 19 9.42 -11.05 7.38
N TRP A 20 8.45 -10.17 7.59
CA TRP A 20 8.65 -8.72 7.52
C TRP A 20 8.73 -8.15 8.93
N SER A 21 9.91 -7.67 9.32
CA SER A 21 10.08 -6.84 10.53
C SER A 21 9.79 -5.38 10.18
N VAL A 22 8.79 -4.80 10.83
CA VAL A 22 8.62 -3.34 10.89
C VAL A 22 9.62 -2.82 11.90
N GLU A 23 10.71 -2.23 11.42
CA GLU A 23 11.59 -1.43 12.27
C GLU A 23 11.06 0.01 12.30
N HIS A 24 10.57 0.43 13.47
CA HIS A 24 10.25 1.83 13.75
C HIS A 24 11.55 2.60 14.06
N GLU A 25 11.81 3.57 13.19
CA GLU A 25 12.60 4.81 13.31
C GLU A 25 13.99 4.86 13.99
N ALA A 26 14.85 5.61 13.27
CA ALA A 26 15.91 6.50 13.74
C ALA A 26 17.19 5.89 14.35
N SER A 27 18.25 5.83 13.54
CA SER A 27 19.56 6.48 13.80
C SER A 27 20.64 5.95 12.83
N ALA A 28 21.63 6.80 12.52
CA ALA A 28 22.95 6.43 12.00
C ALA A 28 23.05 5.91 10.54
N ALA A 29 22.92 6.82 9.56
CA ALA A 29 23.50 6.63 8.23
C ALA A 29 25.03 6.85 8.22
N ARG A 30 25.78 6.00 8.92
CA ARG A 30 27.24 5.86 8.74
C ARG A 30 27.62 4.39 8.89
N GLY A 31 27.97 3.75 7.77
CA GLY A 31 28.63 2.44 7.79
C GLY A 31 27.80 1.25 7.31
N LEU A 32 26.61 1.44 6.71
CA LEU A 32 25.88 0.31 6.12
C LEU A 32 26.28 0.13 4.66
N PRO A 33 26.71 -1.08 4.25
CA PRO A 33 27.01 -1.37 2.86
C PRO A 33 25.75 -1.13 2.02
N ASN A 34 25.97 -0.63 0.81
CA ASN A 34 24.97 -0.30 -0.19
C ASN A 34 24.28 -1.58 -0.74
N SER A 35 23.70 -2.38 0.15
CA SER A 35 23.27 -3.77 -0.05
C SER A 35 21.78 -3.93 -0.33
N ARG A 36 21.06 -2.83 -0.59
CA ARG A 36 19.69 -2.87 -1.13
C ARG A 36 19.64 -2.56 -2.63
N ARG A 37 20.75 -2.78 -3.35
CA ARG A 37 20.68 -2.87 -4.81
C ARG A 37 19.97 -4.18 -5.15
N LEU A 38 18.66 -4.08 -5.37
CA LEU A 38 17.89 -5.14 -6.02
C LEU A 38 18.65 -5.58 -7.26
N LYS A 39 18.82 -6.90 -7.44
CA LYS A 39 19.39 -7.44 -8.68
C LYS A 39 18.51 -6.98 -9.86
N PRO A 40 19.09 -6.82 -11.07
CA PRO A 40 18.29 -6.53 -12.27
C PRO A 40 17.09 -7.49 -12.35
N GLY A 41 15.88 -6.94 -12.50
CA GLY A 41 14.63 -7.71 -12.55
C GLY A 41 13.95 -7.99 -11.20
N GLN A 42 14.65 -7.91 -10.05
CA GLN A 42 14.00 -8.10 -8.74
C GLN A 42 13.02 -6.97 -8.39
N LEU A 43 13.30 -5.74 -8.85
CA LEU A 43 12.38 -4.63 -8.66
C LEU A 43 11.08 -4.86 -9.44
N GLU A 44 11.17 -5.35 -10.67
CA GLU A 44 9.98 -5.58 -11.48
C GLU A 44 9.17 -6.78 -10.99
N LEU A 45 9.84 -7.83 -10.53
CA LEU A 45 9.17 -8.93 -9.84
C LEU A 45 8.43 -8.43 -8.58
N LEU A 46 9.07 -7.59 -7.77
CA LEU A 46 8.43 -7.01 -6.58
C LEU A 46 7.22 -6.15 -6.94
N LYS A 47 7.31 -5.32 -7.99
CA LYS A 47 6.16 -4.53 -8.47
C LYS A 47 5.02 -5.43 -8.90
N GLN A 48 5.29 -6.49 -9.66
CA GLN A 48 4.29 -7.46 -10.10
C GLN A 48 3.62 -8.18 -8.92
N GLN A 49 4.41 -8.65 -7.95
CA GLN A 49 3.90 -9.28 -6.74
C GLN A 49 3.01 -8.32 -5.93
N CYS A 50 3.47 -7.08 -5.73
CA CYS A 50 2.66 -6.06 -5.04
C CYS A 50 1.37 -5.77 -5.79
N LEU A 51 1.40 -5.69 -7.12
CA LEU A 51 0.19 -5.49 -7.92
C LEU A 51 -0.78 -6.65 -7.80
N GLN A 52 -0.30 -7.88 -7.82
CA GLN A 52 -1.15 -9.04 -7.67
C GLN A 52 -1.84 -9.07 -6.30
N ILE A 53 -1.11 -8.73 -5.23
CA ILE A 53 -1.67 -8.62 -3.88
C ILE A 53 -2.70 -7.50 -3.81
N LEU A 54 -2.35 -6.29 -4.26
CA LEU A 54 -3.28 -5.15 -4.26
C LEU A 54 -4.53 -5.43 -5.10
N HIS A 55 -4.39 -6.14 -6.22
CA HIS A 55 -5.53 -6.54 -7.03
C HIS A 55 -6.45 -7.50 -6.28
N GLN A 56 -5.89 -8.46 -5.54
CA GLN A 56 -6.69 -9.37 -4.72
C GLN A 56 -7.38 -8.64 -3.55
N GLU A 57 -6.65 -7.77 -2.87
CA GLU A 57 -7.20 -7.04 -1.71
C GLU A 57 -8.24 -6.00 -2.13
N LEU A 58 -8.01 -5.26 -3.21
CA LEU A 58 -8.87 -4.12 -3.54
C LEU A 58 -9.94 -4.44 -4.59
N PHE A 59 -9.71 -5.46 -5.43
CA PHE A 59 -10.56 -5.73 -6.60
C PHE A 59 -11.09 -7.16 -6.66
N ALA A 60 -10.72 -8.07 -5.74
CA ALA A 60 -11.30 -9.42 -5.75
C ALA A 60 -12.75 -9.44 -5.26
N PRO A 61 -13.63 -10.24 -5.89
CA PRO A 61 -15.01 -10.37 -5.49
C PRO A 61 -15.12 -10.90 -4.05
N GLY A 62 -15.99 -10.29 -3.25
CA GLY A 62 -16.21 -10.64 -1.85
C GLY A 62 -15.42 -9.80 -0.83
N ASN A 63 -14.52 -8.91 -1.27
CA ASN A 63 -13.93 -7.90 -0.41
C ASN A 63 -14.83 -6.65 -0.32
N ASP A 64 -14.91 -6.02 0.85
CA ASP A 64 -15.59 -4.73 1.03
C ASP A 64 -15.01 -3.66 0.09
N ALA A 65 -13.69 -3.68 -0.14
CA ALA A 65 -13.02 -2.78 -1.07
C ALA A 65 -13.49 -3.00 -2.53
N HIS A 66 -13.81 -4.24 -2.91
CA HIS A 66 -14.34 -4.52 -4.24
C HIS A 66 -15.71 -3.89 -4.45
N ARG A 67 -16.57 -3.83 -3.42
CA ARG A 67 -17.86 -3.12 -3.51
C ARG A 67 -17.68 -1.62 -3.77
N LEU A 68 -16.66 -1.00 -3.17
CA LEU A 68 -16.33 0.41 -3.41
C LEU A 68 -16.08 0.68 -4.89
N TRP A 69 -15.38 -0.23 -5.55
CA TRP A 69 -15.06 -0.11 -6.96
C TRP A 69 -16.22 -0.54 -7.86
N SER A 70 -16.81 -1.72 -7.62
CA SER A 70 -17.83 -2.31 -8.50
C SER A 70 -19.14 -1.52 -8.52
N GLU A 71 -19.48 -0.86 -7.42
CA GLU A 71 -20.64 0.05 -7.33
C GLU A 71 -20.30 1.49 -7.78
N GLY A 72 -19.07 1.76 -8.24
CA GLY A 72 -18.63 3.09 -8.70
C GLY A 72 -18.56 4.14 -7.58
N LEU A 73 -18.46 3.71 -6.32
CA LEU A 73 -18.49 4.59 -5.16
C LEU A 73 -17.23 5.47 -5.07
N ILE A 74 -16.08 4.99 -5.55
CA ILE A 74 -14.85 5.79 -5.60
C ILE A 74 -15.03 7.00 -6.52
N SER A 75 -15.56 6.81 -7.73
CA SER A 75 -15.83 7.93 -8.65
C SER A 75 -16.89 8.88 -8.10
N ARG A 76 -17.88 8.36 -7.38
CA ARG A 76 -18.88 9.20 -6.69
C ARG A 76 -18.25 10.05 -5.57
N LEU A 77 -17.35 9.48 -4.78
CA LEU A 77 -16.60 10.21 -3.75
C LEU A 77 -15.70 11.29 -4.37
N LEU A 78 -15.04 10.98 -5.49
CA LEU A 78 -14.20 11.94 -6.22
C LEU A 78 -15.01 13.13 -6.78
N ALA A 79 -16.29 12.92 -7.08
CA ALA A 79 -17.19 13.99 -7.50
C ALA A 79 -17.76 14.83 -6.33
N ASP A 80 -17.60 14.40 -5.08
CA ASP A 80 -18.08 15.16 -3.92
C ASP A 80 -17.17 16.38 -3.66
N PRO A 81 -17.71 17.62 -3.64
CA PRO A 81 -16.90 18.82 -3.37
C PRO A 81 -16.27 18.85 -1.97
N ARG A 82 -16.76 18.03 -1.04
CA ARG A 82 -16.15 17.84 0.30
C ARG A 82 -14.87 17.00 0.23
N MET A 83 -14.67 16.28 -0.86
CA MET A 83 -13.49 15.47 -1.13
C MET A 83 -12.33 16.38 -1.57
N GLY A 84 -11.64 16.96 -0.59
CA GLY A 84 -10.58 17.93 -0.84
C GLY A 84 -9.22 17.33 -1.21
N GLY A 85 -8.51 18.00 -2.12
CA GLY A 85 -7.05 17.95 -2.37
C GLY A 85 -6.36 16.62 -2.14
N ARG A 86 -5.78 16.44 -0.94
CA ARG A 86 -4.98 15.24 -0.59
C ARG A 86 -5.82 13.95 -0.61
N ASN A 87 -7.06 14.01 -0.16
CA ASN A 87 -7.94 12.83 -0.09
C ASN A 87 -8.42 12.44 -1.48
N ALA A 88 -8.82 13.41 -2.29
CA ALA A 88 -9.20 13.16 -3.69
C ALA A 88 -8.02 12.60 -4.50
N GLY A 89 -6.82 13.18 -4.33
CA GLY A 89 -5.61 12.67 -4.99
C GLY A 89 -5.21 11.25 -4.54
N LEU A 90 -5.54 10.85 -3.32
CA LEU A 90 -5.31 9.49 -2.83
C LEU A 90 -6.33 8.50 -3.42
N LEU A 91 -7.61 8.87 -3.47
CA LEU A 91 -8.68 8.06 -4.06
C LEU A 91 -8.50 7.87 -5.57
N ALA A 92 -8.01 8.89 -6.28
CA ALA A 92 -7.72 8.79 -7.70
C ALA A 92 -6.67 7.71 -8.03
N LEU A 93 -5.85 7.29 -7.06
CA LEU A 93 -4.88 6.21 -7.27
C LEU A 93 -5.53 4.83 -7.40
N ILE A 94 -6.71 4.65 -6.81
CA ILE A 94 -7.43 3.38 -6.77
C ILE A 94 -8.75 3.42 -7.55
N GLU A 95 -9.04 4.53 -8.23
CA GLU A 95 -10.26 4.68 -9.04
C GLU A 95 -10.39 3.55 -10.07
N THR A 96 -9.28 3.19 -10.71
CA THR A 96 -9.22 2.06 -11.63
C THR A 96 -8.02 1.16 -11.31
N PRO A 97 -8.11 -0.16 -11.60
CA PRO A 97 -6.97 -1.05 -11.44
C PRO A 97 -5.78 -0.63 -12.32
N GLU A 98 -6.03 -0.01 -13.47
CA GLU A 98 -5.00 0.53 -14.37
C GLU A 98 -4.28 1.74 -13.76
N ALA A 99 -5.00 2.66 -13.10
CA ALA A 99 -4.42 3.81 -12.43
C ALA A 99 -3.51 3.37 -11.28
N MET A 100 -3.97 2.40 -10.48
CA MET A 100 -3.18 1.78 -9.43
C MET A 100 -1.93 1.09 -10.01
N ALA A 101 -2.10 0.32 -11.08
CA ALA A 101 -1.00 -0.35 -11.77
C ALA A 101 0.07 0.64 -12.24
N ALA A 102 -0.34 1.68 -12.96
CA ALA A 102 0.56 2.73 -13.42
C ALA A 102 1.26 3.45 -12.26
N TYR A 103 0.56 3.65 -11.13
CA TYR A 103 1.13 4.27 -9.95
C TYR A 103 2.24 3.43 -9.32
N ILE A 104 2.06 2.11 -9.17
CA ILE A 104 3.09 1.20 -8.66
C ILE A 104 4.24 1.04 -9.67
N GLN A 105 3.94 0.96 -10.97
CA GLN A 105 4.95 0.78 -12.02
C GLN A 105 6.00 1.90 -12.05
N ARG A 106 5.59 3.11 -11.67
CA ARG A 106 6.48 4.30 -11.55
C ARG A 106 7.45 4.23 -10.35
N ALA A 107 7.37 3.21 -9.50
CA ALA A 107 8.25 3.08 -8.36
C ALA A 107 9.71 2.83 -8.78
N ARG A 108 10.65 3.48 -8.10
CA ARG A 108 12.10 3.41 -8.45
C ARG A 108 12.94 2.56 -7.51
N SER A 109 12.38 2.12 -6.39
CA SER A 109 13.09 1.31 -5.38
C SER A 109 12.11 0.44 -4.62
N GLN A 110 12.62 -0.55 -3.88
CA GLN A 110 11.82 -1.36 -2.98
C GLN A 110 11.00 -0.52 -1.98
N ASP A 111 11.65 0.47 -1.36
CA ASP A 111 11.00 1.33 -0.37
C ASP A 111 9.94 2.24 -1.01
N ASP A 112 10.14 2.66 -2.26
CA ASP A 112 9.14 3.40 -3.04
C ASP A 112 7.94 2.51 -3.39
N VAL A 113 8.17 1.26 -3.83
CA VAL A 113 7.07 0.29 -4.08
C VAL A 113 6.24 0.12 -2.82
N LYS A 114 6.88 -0.17 -1.68
CA LYS A 114 6.19 -0.36 -0.39
C LYS A 114 5.34 0.86 -0.01
N ARG A 115 5.93 2.06 -0.08
CA ARG A 115 5.22 3.30 0.24
C ARG A 115 4.02 3.53 -0.68
N ARG A 116 4.16 3.24 -1.97
CA ARG A 116 3.07 3.40 -2.93
C ARG A 116 1.97 2.37 -2.72
N SER A 117 2.32 1.12 -2.46
CA SER A 117 1.35 0.07 -2.13
C SER A 117 0.56 0.42 -0.87
N GLN A 118 1.23 0.90 0.18
CA GLN A 118 0.57 1.33 1.42
C GLN A 118 -0.43 2.46 1.16
N ARG A 119 -0.08 3.43 0.31
CA ARG A 119 -0.99 4.52 -0.07
C ARG A 119 -2.25 4.03 -0.79
N CYS A 120 -2.16 2.97 -1.59
CA CYS A 120 -3.34 2.38 -2.23
C CYS A 120 -4.28 1.75 -1.19
N ILE A 121 -3.73 1.08 -0.17
CA ILE A 121 -4.51 0.52 0.95
C ILE A 121 -5.17 1.66 1.75
N GLU A 122 -4.41 2.69 2.11
CA GLU A 122 -4.93 3.88 2.82
C GLU A 122 -6.06 4.56 2.04
N ALA A 123 -5.99 4.58 0.70
CA ALA A 123 -7.04 5.11 -0.17
C ALA A 123 -8.34 4.33 -0.02
N ALA A 124 -8.26 2.99 -0.02
CA ALA A 124 -9.42 2.12 0.11
C ALA A 124 -10.06 2.24 1.51
N GLU A 125 -9.24 2.26 2.56
CA GLU A 125 -9.69 2.49 3.92
C GLU A 125 -10.33 3.88 4.10
N LEU A 126 -9.79 4.90 3.43
CA LEU A 126 -10.39 6.23 3.43
C LEU A 126 -11.77 6.20 2.75
N ALA A 127 -11.90 5.59 1.57
CA ALA A 127 -13.18 5.45 0.88
C ALA A 127 -14.22 4.72 1.75
N ALA A 128 -13.85 3.59 2.36
CA ALA A 128 -14.72 2.85 3.26
C ALA A 128 -15.20 3.70 4.44
N ARG A 129 -14.30 4.46 5.08
CA ARG A 129 -14.67 5.35 6.19
C ARG A 129 -15.62 6.47 5.76
N TRP A 130 -15.48 7.00 4.55
CA TRP A 130 -16.35 8.05 4.05
C TRP A 130 -17.76 7.57 3.73
N LEU A 131 -17.91 6.31 3.31
CA LEU A 131 -19.23 5.74 2.99
C LEU A 131 -19.98 5.26 4.23
N ASN A 132 -19.26 4.94 5.30
CA ASN A 132 -19.84 4.56 6.59
C ASN A 132 -20.15 5.77 7.50
N ARG A 133 -20.07 7.00 6.97
CA ARG A 133 -20.28 8.25 7.70
C ARG A 133 -21.63 8.87 7.37
#